data_AF-A0AAV1L3X0-F1
#
_entry.id   AF-A0AAV1L3X0-F1
#
_cell.length_a   1.000
_cell.length_b   1.000
_cell.length_c   1.000
_cell.angle_alpha   90.00
_cell.angle_beta   90.00
_cell.angle_gamma   90.00
#
_symmetry.space_group_name_H-M   'P 1'
#
loop_
_entity.id
_entity.type
_entity.pdbx_description
1 polymer ?
#
loop_
_entity_poly.entity_id
_entity_poly.type
_entity_poly.pdbx_seq_one_letter_code
_entity_poly.pdbx_strand_id
1 'polypeptide(L)'
;MSQKRQSKNNESINNTYLKIAVKECVRYIFCREGSKIPIKRAEILKHIQSVCETPSNQVNNVIVEANNVLKTVYGYKLIQVDAKSGVQYIVVLHDECNSLHSSVSDLQQRRLLNAALTHIYMSGGTVKEDDMWKFLTETGLLEENDYAGRKLLINMITRQMYLQYNKVGDGELARNVFEWGQRTIEEAPKMYLLKKMAEAFDKSPGHWCEQYKEATEGT
;
A
#
# COMPACT_ATOMS: atom_id res chain seq x y z
N MET A 1 -47.14 12.63 22.14
CA MET A 1 -46.56 11.31 21.75
C MET A 1 -46.14 11.21 20.27
N SER A 2 -46.56 12.12 19.39
CA SER A 2 -46.29 12.06 17.94
C SER A 2 -44.84 12.41 17.52
N GLN A 3 -44.27 13.49 18.07
CA GLN A 3 -42.90 13.95 17.72
C GLN A 3 -41.80 12.94 18.09
N LYS A 4 -41.95 12.24 19.23
CA LYS A 4 -40.99 11.23 19.72
C LYS A 4 -41.00 9.94 18.88
N ARG A 5 -42.11 9.64 18.18
CA ARG A 5 -42.22 8.53 17.22
C ARG A 5 -41.64 8.91 15.85
N GLN A 6 -41.84 10.15 15.40
CA GLN A 6 -41.25 10.65 14.15
C GLN A 6 -39.71 10.77 14.23
N SER A 7 -39.16 11.26 15.35
CA SER A 7 -37.69 11.32 15.54
C SER A 7 -37.06 9.93 15.54
N LYS A 8 -37.66 8.94 16.22
CA LYS A 8 -37.18 7.55 16.21
C LYS A 8 -37.25 6.88 14.83
N ASN A 9 -38.29 7.18 14.04
CA ASN A 9 -38.39 6.67 12.67
C ASN A 9 -37.37 7.31 11.73
N ASN A 10 -37.10 8.61 11.88
CA ASN A 10 -36.07 9.27 11.08
C ASN A 10 -34.66 8.76 11.43
N GLU A 11 -34.39 8.50 12.71
CA GLU A 11 -33.14 7.87 13.15
C GLU A 11 -32.95 6.45 12.60
N SER A 12 -34.00 5.62 12.60
CA SER A 12 -33.91 4.25 12.08
C SER A 12 -33.73 4.20 10.56
N ILE A 13 -34.40 5.08 9.82
CA ILE A 13 -34.26 5.21 8.36
C ILE A 13 -32.85 5.71 8.01
N ASN A 14 -32.37 6.76 8.70
CA ASN A 14 -31.04 7.31 8.48
C ASN A 14 -29.94 6.28 8.80
N ASN A 15 -30.10 5.50 9.87
CA ASN A 15 -29.18 4.41 10.22
C ASN A 15 -29.19 3.30 9.16
N THR A 16 -30.35 2.97 8.59
CA THR A 16 -30.46 1.98 7.51
C THR A 16 -29.75 2.45 6.24
N TYR A 17 -29.92 3.72 5.88
CA TYR A 17 -29.26 4.32 4.73
C TYR A 17 -27.73 4.37 4.86
N LEU A 18 -27.24 4.79 6.03
CA LEU A 18 -25.80 4.79 6.33
C LEU A 18 -25.21 3.37 6.24
N LYS A 19 -25.92 2.35 6.72
CA LYS A 19 -25.49 0.95 6.58
C LYS A 19 -25.36 0.51 5.12
N ILE A 20 -26.27 0.95 4.25
CA ILE A 20 -26.19 0.66 2.80
C ILE A 20 -24.95 1.34 2.20
N ALA A 21 -24.74 2.62 2.51
CA ALA A 21 -23.57 3.36 2.03
C ALA A 21 -22.25 2.73 2.51
N VAL A 22 -22.18 2.28 3.76
CA VAL A 22 -21.00 1.56 4.30
C VAL A 22 -20.73 0.27 3.53
N LYS A 23 -21.74 -0.57 3.31
CA LYS A 23 -21.59 -1.82 2.53
C LYS A 23 -21.10 -1.54 1.11
N GLU A 24 -21.66 -0.52 0.46
CA GLU A 24 -21.26 -0.15 -0.88
C GLU A 24 -19.84 0.44 -0.93
N CYS A 25 -19.44 1.20 0.09
CA CYS A 25 -18.08 1.70 0.23
C CYS A 25 -17.06 0.56 0.42
N VAL A 26 -17.39 -0.42 1.27
CA VAL A 26 -16.58 -1.63 1.45
C VAL A 26 -16.42 -2.36 0.13
N ARG A 27 -17.53 -2.61 -0.60
CA ARG A 27 -17.50 -3.28 -1.90
C ARG A 27 -16.63 -2.53 -2.90
N TYR A 28 -16.79 -1.22 -3.00
CA TYR A 28 -16.02 -0.36 -3.90
C TYR A 28 -14.51 -0.44 -3.62
N ILE A 29 -14.11 -0.33 -2.35
CA ILE A 29 -12.71 -0.37 -1.93
C ILE A 29 -12.13 -1.77 -2.16
N PHE A 30 -12.84 -2.81 -1.73
CA PHE A 30 -12.39 -4.20 -1.82
C PHE A 30 -12.15 -4.63 -3.28
N CYS A 31 -13.06 -4.29 -4.21
CA CYS A 31 -12.89 -4.61 -5.62
C CYS A 31 -11.67 -3.93 -6.28
N ARG A 32 -11.14 -2.86 -5.68
CA ARG A 32 -9.98 -2.12 -6.20
C ARG A 32 -8.65 -2.54 -5.58
N GLU A 33 -8.70 -3.28 -4.48
CA GLU A 33 -7.51 -3.82 -3.78
C GLU A 33 -6.57 -4.51 -4.76
N GLY A 34 -7.14 -5.29 -5.69
CA GLY A 34 -6.39 -6.13 -6.61
C GLY A 34 -5.38 -5.35 -7.48
N SER A 35 -5.72 -4.12 -7.85
CA SER A 35 -4.84 -3.26 -8.67
C SER A 35 -3.66 -2.67 -7.89
N LYS A 36 -3.76 -2.64 -6.55
CA LYS A 36 -2.85 -1.95 -5.62
C LYS A 36 -2.70 -0.45 -5.87
N ILE A 37 -3.51 0.14 -6.76
CA ILE A 37 -3.49 1.56 -7.05
C ILE A 37 -4.17 2.34 -5.91
N PRO A 38 -3.56 3.43 -5.42
CA PRO A 38 -4.16 4.28 -4.41
C PRO A 38 -5.51 4.83 -4.86
N ILE A 39 -6.46 4.87 -3.93
CA ILE A 39 -7.82 5.33 -4.16
C ILE A 39 -7.91 6.79 -3.70
N LYS A 40 -8.22 7.72 -4.60
CA LYS A 40 -8.41 9.13 -4.21
C LYS A 40 -9.68 9.26 -3.38
N ARG A 41 -9.63 10.08 -2.33
CA ARG A 41 -10.81 10.39 -1.51
C ARG A 41 -11.99 10.90 -2.35
N ALA A 42 -11.71 11.74 -3.35
CA ALA A 42 -12.72 12.28 -4.26
C ALA A 42 -13.42 11.19 -5.10
N GLU A 43 -12.73 10.10 -5.43
CA GLU A 43 -13.31 8.97 -6.17
C GLU A 43 -14.31 8.20 -5.28
N ILE A 44 -13.95 7.96 -4.02
CA ILE A 44 -14.86 7.34 -3.04
C ILE A 44 -16.09 8.23 -2.83
N LEU A 45 -15.87 9.52 -2.62
CA LEU A 45 -16.95 10.49 -2.43
C LEU A 45 -17.92 10.49 -3.63
N LYS A 46 -17.39 10.59 -4.85
CA LYS A 46 -18.19 10.56 -6.08
C LYS A 46 -18.99 9.25 -6.20
N HIS A 47 -18.37 8.11 -5.92
CA HIS A 47 -19.03 6.80 -5.98
C HIS A 47 -20.21 6.71 -5.02
N ILE A 48 -19.98 7.03 -3.74
CA ILE A 48 -21.00 6.89 -2.69
C ILE A 48 -22.13 7.92 -2.85
N GLN A 49 -21.82 9.13 -3.31
CA GLN A 49 -22.83 10.12 -3.66
C GLN A 49 -23.70 9.67 -4.84
N SER A 50 -23.09 9.05 -5.85
CA SER A 50 -23.82 8.63 -7.04
C SER A 50 -24.68 7.39 -6.82
N VAL A 51 -24.24 6.44 -5.99
CA VAL A 51 -24.91 5.14 -5.81
C VAL A 51 -25.86 5.15 -4.61
N CYS A 52 -25.48 5.87 -3.55
CA CYS A 52 -26.20 5.86 -2.29
C CYS A 52 -26.63 7.26 -1.87
N GLU A 53 -26.66 8.26 -2.77
CA GLU A 53 -27.13 9.65 -2.52
C GLU A 53 -26.54 10.32 -1.26
N THR A 54 -25.41 9.83 -0.76
CA THR A 54 -24.98 10.14 0.61
C THR A 54 -24.47 11.57 0.71
N PRO A 55 -24.94 12.38 1.68
CA PRO A 55 -24.47 13.75 1.87
C PRO A 55 -22.95 13.84 2.09
N SER A 56 -22.29 14.87 1.54
CA SER A 56 -20.84 15.07 1.64
C SER A 56 -20.32 15.05 3.09
N ASN A 57 -21.09 15.55 4.05
CA ASN A 57 -20.73 15.58 5.46
C ASN A 57 -20.76 14.20 6.15
N GLN A 58 -21.42 13.19 5.55
CA GLN A 58 -21.48 11.83 6.08
C GLN A 58 -20.43 10.89 5.47
N VAL A 59 -19.81 11.26 4.34
CA VAL A 59 -18.83 10.40 3.63
C VAL A 59 -17.65 10.01 4.53
N ASN A 60 -17.20 10.90 5.42
CA ASN A 60 -16.17 10.57 6.41
C ASN A 60 -16.57 9.42 7.33
N ASN A 61 -17.77 9.49 7.89
CA ASN A 61 -18.30 8.47 8.77
C ASN A 61 -18.43 7.14 8.01
N VAL A 62 -18.90 7.19 6.75
CA VAL A 62 -18.99 6.01 5.89
C VAL A 62 -17.62 5.38 5.66
N ILE A 63 -16.58 6.17 5.36
CA ILE A 63 -15.22 5.64 5.15
C ILE A 63 -14.65 5.03 6.43
N VAL A 64 -14.85 5.66 7.59
CA VAL A 64 -14.38 5.14 8.89
C VAL A 64 -15.04 3.80 9.21
N GLU A 65 -16.37 3.72 9.09
CA GLU A 65 -17.11 2.48 9.32
C GLU A 65 -16.76 1.41 8.28
N ALA A 66 -16.57 1.78 7.01
CA ALA A 66 -16.11 0.86 5.98
C ALA A 66 -14.70 0.31 6.29
N ASN A 67 -13.79 1.14 6.80
CA ASN A 67 -12.46 0.70 7.24
C ASN A 67 -12.56 -0.29 8.41
N ASN A 68 -13.47 -0.06 9.35
CA ASN A 68 -13.71 -1.01 10.45
C ASN A 68 -14.20 -2.37 9.93
N VAL A 69 -15.12 -2.39 8.96
CA VAL A 69 -15.59 -3.62 8.32
C VAL A 69 -14.47 -4.30 7.53
N LEU A 70 -13.68 -3.56 6.76
CA LEU A 70 -12.53 -4.10 6.03
C LEU A 70 -11.54 -4.79 6.99
N LYS A 71 -11.25 -4.18 8.15
CA LYS A 71 -10.34 -4.74 9.15
C LYS A 71 -10.88 -6.01 9.77
N THR A 72 -12.13 -5.96 10.23
CA THR A 72 -12.72 -7.04 11.05
C THR A 72 -13.21 -8.22 10.23
N VAL A 73 -13.67 -8.00 9.01
CA VAL A 73 -14.27 -9.06 8.17
C VAL A 73 -13.31 -9.56 7.10
N TYR A 74 -12.53 -8.65 6.49
CA TYR A 74 -11.71 -8.98 5.33
C TYR A 74 -10.20 -8.99 5.62
N GLY A 75 -9.78 -8.59 6.82
CA GLY A 75 -8.36 -8.52 7.19
C GLY A 75 -7.58 -7.45 6.43
N TYR A 76 -8.24 -6.40 5.92
CA TYR A 76 -7.59 -5.26 5.26
C TYR A 76 -7.77 -3.99 6.07
N LYS A 77 -6.78 -3.10 6.05
CA LYS A 77 -6.88 -1.75 6.58
C LYS A 77 -6.69 -0.72 5.47
N LEU A 78 -7.46 0.35 5.57
CA LEU A 78 -7.33 1.54 4.74
C LEU A 78 -6.38 2.51 5.45
N ILE A 79 -5.25 2.82 4.81
CA ILE A 79 -4.27 3.79 5.30
C ILE A 79 -4.38 5.06 4.45
N GLN A 80 -4.56 6.19 5.13
CA GLN A 80 -4.54 7.49 4.48
C GLN A 80 -3.10 7.87 4.15
N VAL A 81 -2.88 8.37 2.94
CA VAL A 81 -1.60 8.91 2.50
C VAL A 81 -1.82 10.29 1.90
N ASP A 82 -0.91 11.21 2.20
CA ASP A 82 -0.93 12.54 1.62
C ASP A 82 -0.21 12.52 0.27
N ALA A 83 -0.85 13.12 -0.73
CA ALA A 83 -0.28 13.32 -2.04
C ALA A 83 -0.49 14.76 -2.49
N LYS A 84 0.37 15.25 -3.40
CA LYS A 84 0.20 16.58 -4.02
C LYS A 84 -1.19 16.77 -4.65
N SER A 85 -1.83 15.68 -5.07
CA SER A 85 -3.18 15.67 -5.67
C SER A 85 -4.33 15.64 -4.65
N GLY A 86 -4.04 15.77 -3.35
CA GLY A 86 -4.99 15.63 -2.25
C GLY A 86 -4.92 14.27 -1.56
N VAL A 87 -5.89 14.01 -0.67
CA VAL A 87 -5.94 12.81 0.16
C VAL A 87 -6.19 11.56 -0.68
N GLN A 88 -5.33 10.55 -0.49
CA GLN A 88 -5.45 9.24 -1.10
C GLN A 88 -5.45 8.15 -0.02
N TYR A 89 -5.89 6.96 -0.39
CA TYR A 89 -5.92 5.80 0.48
C TYR A 89 -5.25 4.61 -0.18
N ILE A 90 -4.45 3.87 0.58
CA ILE A 90 -3.99 2.53 0.19
C ILE A 90 -4.74 1.48 1.01
N VAL A 91 -5.07 0.38 0.34
CA VAL A 91 -5.61 -0.82 0.98
C VAL A 91 -4.43 -1.75 1.22
N VAL A 92 -4.16 -2.08 2.47
CA VAL A 92 -3.06 -2.96 2.89
C VAL A 92 -3.62 -4.03 3.82
N LEU A 93 -2.90 -5.13 4.00
CA LEU A 93 -3.31 -6.18 4.94
C LEU A 93 -3.25 -5.66 6.38
N HIS A 94 -4.21 -6.06 7.22
CA HIS A 94 -4.28 -5.65 8.62
C HIS A 94 -3.39 -6.51 9.52
N ASP A 95 -3.35 -7.82 9.28
CA ASP A 95 -2.52 -8.77 10.01
C ASP A 95 -1.27 -9.16 9.22
N GLU A 96 -0.22 -9.58 9.95
CA GLU A 96 1.00 -10.17 9.39
C GLU A 96 0.65 -11.44 8.63
N CYS A 97 0.35 -11.33 7.34
CA CYS A 97 0.14 -12.50 6.52
C CYS A 97 1.50 -13.21 6.35
N ASN A 98 1.56 -14.48 6.75
CA ASN A 98 2.66 -15.43 6.52
C ASN A 98 3.01 -15.66 5.03
N SER A 99 2.42 -14.88 4.15
CA SER A 99 2.57 -15.00 2.74
C SER A 99 2.38 -13.60 2.16
N LEU A 100 3.31 -13.14 1.33
CA LEU A 100 3.14 -11.96 0.47
C LEU A 100 2.01 -12.24 -0.57
N HIS A 101 0.82 -12.66 -0.15
CA HIS A 101 -0.32 -12.81 -1.04
C HIS A 101 -0.87 -11.43 -1.29
N SER A 102 -0.49 -10.89 -2.44
CA SER A 102 -0.87 -9.57 -2.88
C SER A 102 -0.96 -9.65 -4.39
N SER A 103 -2.19 -9.49 -4.84
CA SER A 103 -2.84 -9.39 -6.15
C SER A 103 -2.08 -8.84 -7.38
N VAL A 104 -0.75 -8.87 -7.41
CA VAL A 104 -0.01 -8.71 -8.66
C VAL A 104 -0.38 -9.91 -9.51
N SER A 105 -1.23 -9.68 -10.52
CA SER A 105 -1.73 -10.70 -11.43
C SER A 105 -0.61 -11.44 -12.18
N ASP A 106 0.60 -10.88 -12.17
CA ASP A 106 1.79 -11.41 -12.83
C ASP A 106 2.88 -11.82 -11.81
N LEU A 107 3.24 -13.11 -11.83
CA LEU A 107 4.29 -13.69 -10.99
C LEU A 107 5.64 -13.01 -11.20
N GLN A 108 5.95 -12.56 -12.42
CA GLN A 108 7.22 -11.91 -12.73
C GLN A 108 7.34 -10.55 -12.03
N GLN A 109 6.31 -9.71 -12.14
CA GLN A 109 6.24 -8.42 -11.46
C GLN A 109 6.36 -8.55 -9.94
N ARG A 110 5.74 -9.58 -9.35
CA ARG A 110 5.88 -9.87 -7.91
C ARG A 110 7.31 -10.23 -7.54
N ARG A 111 7.99 -11.07 -8.33
CA ARG A 111 9.39 -11.44 -8.10
C ARG A 111 10.30 -10.20 -8.18
N LEU A 112 10.10 -9.36 -9.18
CA LEU A 112 10.85 -8.11 -9.35
C LEU A 112 10.64 -7.14 -8.18
N LEU A 113 9.39 -6.94 -7.76
CA LEU A 113 9.07 -6.11 -6.61
C LEU A 113 9.77 -6.63 -5.35
N ASN A 114 9.61 -7.91 -5.02
CA ASN A 114 10.22 -8.50 -3.82
C ASN A 114 11.76 -8.38 -3.84
N ALA A 115 12.38 -8.62 -5.01
CA ALA A 115 13.82 -8.48 -5.17
C ALA A 115 14.28 -7.03 -4.95
N ALA A 116 13.58 -6.05 -5.53
CA ALA A 116 13.88 -4.63 -5.36
C ALA A 116 13.72 -4.17 -3.90
N LEU A 117 12.61 -4.55 -3.24
CA LEU A 117 12.38 -4.22 -1.83
C LEU A 117 13.47 -4.79 -0.92
N THR A 118 13.84 -6.05 -1.16
CA THR A 118 14.91 -6.75 -0.42
C THR A 118 16.26 -6.07 -0.66
N HIS A 119 16.60 -5.73 -1.89
CA HIS A 119 17.87 -5.09 -2.21
C HIS A 119 18.03 -3.72 -1.54
N ILE A 120 16.96 -2.92 -1.49
CA ILE A 120 16.93 -1.63 -0.78
C ILE A 120 17.16 -1.84 0.71
N TYR A 121 16.46 -2.79 1.32
CA TYR A 121 16.65 -3.11 2.74
C TYR A 121 18.09 -3.53 3.04
N MET A 122 18.64 -4.41 2.21
CA MET A 122 20.01 -4.92 2.37
C MET A 122 21.08 -3.85 2.16
N SER A 123 20.79 -2.83 1.36
CA SER A 123 21.70 -1.71 1.12
C SER A 123 21.62 -0.62 2.20
N GLY A 124 20.82 -0.83 3.26
CA GLY A 124 20.63 0.16 4.33
C GLY A 124 19.68 1.29 3.94
N GLY A 125 18.75 1.04 3.02
CA GLY A 125 17.78 2.03 2.54
C GLY A 125 18.06 2.44 1.10
N THR A 126 18.32 3.74 0.88
CA THR A 126 18.37 4.35 -0.46
C THR A 126 19.35 3.66 -1.41
N VAL A 127 18.87 3.23 -2.58
CA VAL A 127 19.67 2.57 -3.63
C VAL A 127 19.69 3.42 -4.89
N LYS A 128 20.86 3.57 -5.54
CA LYS A 128 20.97 4.27 -6.83
C LYS A 128 20.33 3.46 -7.94
N GLU A 129 19.81 4.15 -8.95
CA GLU A 129 19.20 3.52 -10.12
C GLU A 129 20.14 2.48 -10.78
N ASP A 130 21.41 2.85 -11.01
CA ASP A 130 22.39 1.96 -11.65
C ASP A 130 22.64 0.68 -10.83
N ASP A 131 22.72 0.81 -9.50
CA ASP A 131 22.94 -0.32 -8.59
C ASP A 131 21.73 -1.27 -8.58
N MET A 132 20.51 -0.72 -8.60
CA MET A 132 19.27 -1.49 -8.71
C MET A 132 19.24 -2.31 -10.01
N TRP A 133 19.59 -1.70 -11.14
CA TRP A 133 19.60 -2.38 -12.43
C TRP A 133 20.67 -3.46 -12.50
N LYS A 134 21.86 -3.17 -11.98
CA LYS A 134 22.93 -4.17 -11.88
C LYS A 134 22.47 -5.39 -11.07
N PHE A 135 21.89 -5.18 -9.89
CA PHE A 135 21.39 -6.26 -9.04
C PHE A 135 20.30 -7.12 -9.74
N LEU A 136 19.30 -6.48 -10.35
CA LEU A 136 18.22 -7.20 -11.02
C LEU A 136 18.68 -7.98 -12.25
N THR A 137 19.72 -7.51 -12.93
CA THR A 137 20.36 -8.23 -14.04
C THR A 137 21.23 -9.38 -13.55
N GLU A 138 22.07 -9.18 -12.54
CA GLU A 138 22.92 -10.24 -11.96
C GLU A 138 22.10 -11.40 -11.36
N THR A 139 20.90 -11.12 -10.88
CA THR A 139 19.96 -12.13 -10.35
C THR A 139 19.10 -12.79 -11.45
N GLY A 140 19.28 -12.41 -12.72
CA GLY A 140 18.54 -12.97 -13.85
C GLY A 140 17.05 -12.60 -13.87
N LEU A 141 16.64 -11.54 -13.17
CA LEU A 141 15.26 -11.07 -13.14
C LEU A 141 14.95 -10.06 -14.25
N LEU A 142 15.97 -9.38 -14.78
CA LEU A 142 15.90 -8.50 -15.95
C LEU A 142 17.05 -8.80 -16.90
N GLU A 143 16.81 -8.70 -18.20
CA GLU A 143 17.88 -8.79 -19.19
C GLU A 143 18.75 -7.52 -19.18
N GLU A 144 20.00 -7.66 -19.64
CA GLU A 144 20.85 -6.51 -19.90
C GLU A 144 20.18 -5.58 -20.92
N ASN A 145 20.13 -4.29 -20.62
CA ASN A 145 19.51 -3.27 -21.48
C ASN A 145 18.00 -3.44 -21.74
N ASP A 146 17.26 -4.15 -20.87
CA ASP A 146 15.80 -4.18 -20.93
C ASP A 146 15.18 -2.85 -20.46
N TYR A 147 15.27 -1.82 -21.30
CA TYR A 147 14.71 -0.49 -21.02
C TYR A 147 13.19 -0.51 -20.83
N ALA A 148 12.49 -1.42 -21.52
CA ALA A 148 11.05 -1.55 -21.42
C ALA A 148 10.64 -2.14 -20.06
N GLY A 149 11.30 -3.22 -19.63
CA GLY A 149 11.11 -3.84 -18.32
C GLY A 149 11.45 -2.89 -17.17
N ARG A 150 12.56 -2.15 -17.24
CA ARG A 150 12.93 -1.13 -16.24
C ARG A 150 11.86 -0.04 -16.11
N LYS A 151 11.40 0.51 -17.25
CA LYS A 151 10.34 1.52 -17.28
C LYS A 151 9.02 0.98 -16.74
N LEU A 152 8.65 -0.25 -17.09
CA LEU A 152 7.45 -0.92 -16.58
C LEU A 152 7.55 -1.08 -15.06
N LEU A 153 8.69 -1.57 -14.55
CA LEU A 153 8.93 -1.74 -13.13
C LEU A 153 8.77 -0.41 -12.39
N ILE A 154 9.51 0.64 -12.79
CA ILE A 154 9.41 1.98 -12.18
C ILE A 154 7.95 2.42 -12.13
N ASN A 155 7.23 2.38 -13.26
CA ASN A 155 5.84 2.82 -13.31
C ASN A 155 4.94 2.01 -12.39
N MET A 156 5.13 0.69 -12.32
CA MET A 156 4.32 -0.18 -11.47
C MET A 156 4.56 0.09 -9.98
N ILE A 157 5.83 0.02 -9.52
CA ILE A 157 6.18 0.12 -8.09
C ILE A 157 5.90 1.52 -7.53
N THR A 158 6.06 2.57 -8.34
CA THR A 158 5.78 3.95 -7.93
C THR A 158 4.28 4.22 -7.89
N ARG A 159 3.50 3.77 -8.89
CA ARG A 159 2.04 3.93 -8.89
C ARG A 159 1.36 3.16 -7.77
N GLN A 160 1.91 2.01 -7.38
CA GLN A 160 1.44 1.23 -6.24
C GLN A 160 1.98 1.75 -4.90
N MET A 161 2.92 2.70 -4.93
CA MET A 161 3.59 3.31 -3.77
C MET A 161 4.38 2.32 -2.90
N TYR A 162 4.85 1.22 -3.48
CA TYR A 162 5.83 0.36 -2.83
C TYR A 162 7.20 1.03 -2.79
N LEU A 163 7.57 1.76 -3.85
CA LEU A 163 8.85 2.45 -3.95
C LEU A 163 8.64 3.90 -4.36
N GLN A 164 9.45 4.79 -3.79
CA GLN A 164 9.65 6.13 -4.28
C GLN A 164 10.81 6.11 -5.29
N TYR A 165 10.69 6.95 -6.31
CA TYR A 165 11.72 7.11 -7.33
C TYR A 165 11.98 8.60 -7.51
N ASN A 166 13.07 9.06 -6.92
CA ASN A 166 13.37 10.48 -6.76
C ASN A 166 14.75 10.79 -7.35
N LYS A 167 14.90 12.01 -7.87
CA LYS A 167 16.21 12.54 -8.27
C LYS A 167 16.82 13.27 -7.08
N VAL A 168 18.01 12.84 -6.66
CA VAL A 168 18.75 13.41 -5.53
C VAL A 168 20.05 14.04 -6.02
N GLY A 169 20.40 15.20 -5.45
CA GLY A 169 21.56 16.01 -5.82
C GLY A 169 21.24 17.09 -6.85
N ASP A 170 22.26 17.88 -7.18
CA ASP A 170 22.15 19.06 -8.05
C ASP A 170 22.96 18.93 -9.34
N GLY A 171 22.45 19.51 -10.42
CA GLY A 171 23.13 19.58 -11.72
C GLY A 171 23.46 18.22 -12.32
N GLU A 172 24.68 18.10 -12.86
CA GLU A 172 25.21 16.90 -13.53
C GLU A 172 25.51 15.73 -12.56
N LEU A 173 25.62 16.02 -11.26
CA LEU A 173 25.84 15.02 -10.21
C LEU A 173 24.54 14.39 -9.73
N ALA A 174 23.39 14.92 -10.14
CA ALA A 174 22.11 14.40 -9.72
C ALA A 174 21.92 12.96 -10.25
N ARG A 175 21.42 12.09 -9.38
CA ARG A 175 21.18 10.67 -9.65
C ARG A 175 19.77 10.30 -9.24
N ASN A 176 19.17 9.38 -9.97
CA ASN A 176 17.91 8.79 -9.54
C ASN A 176 18.18 7.71 -8.49
N VAL A 177 17.33 7.67 -7.48
CA VAL A 177 17.42 6.72 -6.38
C VAL A 177 16.04 6.10 -6.10
N PHE A 178 16.08 4.87 -5.56
CA PHE A 178 14.93 4.14 -5.06
C PHE A 178 14.94 4.10 -3.54
N GLU A 179 13.77 4.31 -2.96
CA GLU A 179 13.54 4.27 -1.52
C GLU A 179 12.20 3.59 -1.24
N TRP A 180 12.01 3.04 -0.04
CA TRP A 180 10.72 2.48 0.34
C TRP A 180 9.62 3.54 0.35
N GLY A 181 8.50 3.20 -0.29
CA GLY A 181 7.27 3.97 -0.24
C GLY A 181 6.39 3.55 0.94
N GLN A 182 5.33 4.34 1.17
CA GLN A 182 4.43 4.14 2.30
C GLN A 182 3.79 2.75 2.31
N ARG A 183 3.48 2.16 1.15
CA ARG A 183 2.88 0.82 1.09
C ARG A 183 3.83 -0.24 1.65
N THR A 184 5.12 -0.15 1.35
CA THR A 184 6.11 -1.11 1.85
C THR A 184 6.25 -1.02 3.36
N ILE A 185 6.24 0.19 3.93
CA ILE A 185 6.29 0.40 5.38
C ILE A 185 5.10 -0.27 6.07
N GLU A 186 3.92 -0.23 5.45
CA GLU A 186 2.69 -0.81 5.99
C GLU A 186 2.54 -2.33 5.76
N GLU A 187 3.02 -2.85 4.63
CA GLU A 187 2.85 -4.27 4.24
C GLU A 187 4.06 -5.15 4.61
N ALA A 188 5.25 -4.57 4.74
CA ALA A 188 6.49 -5.30 4.96
C ALA A 188 7.33 -4.66 6.08
N PRO A 189 6.96 -4.86 7.36
CA PRO A 189 7.76 -4.39 8.48
C PRO A 189 9.20 -4.88 8.36
N LYS A 190 10.18 -4.01 8.64
CA LYS A 190 11.63 -4.33 8.51
C LYS A 190 11.99 -5.63 9.21
N MET A 191 11.49 -5.82 10.43
CA MET A 191 11.72 -7.02 11.23
C MET A 191 11.14 -8.29 10.59
N TYR A 192 9.98 -8.19 9.93
CA TYR A 192 9.39 -9.32 9.21
C TYR A 192 10.27 -9.75 8.03
N LEU A 193 10.72 -8.78 7.22
CA LEU A 193 11.63 -9.06 6.11
C LEU A 193 12.94 -9.67 6.60
N LEU A 194 13.54 -9.10 7.64
CA LEU A 194 14.78 -9.63 8.22
C LEU A 194 14.64 -11.08 8.70
N LYS A 195 13.53 -11.41 9.37
CA LYS A 195 13.26 -12.79 9.80
C LYS A 195 13.13 -13.74 8.62
N LYS A 196 12.44 -13.33 7.54
CA LYS A 196 12.30 -14.14 6.33
C LYS A 196 13.63 -14.36 5.61
N MET A 197 14.49 -13.35 5.60
CA MET A 197 15.83 -13.48 5.06
C MET A 197 16.68 -14.42 5.92
N ALA A 198 16.67 -14.24 7.23
CA ALA A 198 17.36 -15.10 8.17
C ALA A 198 16.98 -16.58 8.01
N GLU A 199 15.67 -16.85 7.86
CA GLU A 199 15.13 -18.16 7.53
C GLU A 199 15.69 -18.70 6.20
N ALA A 200 15.70 -17.90 5.14
CA ALA A 200 16.16 -18.32 3.81
C ALA A 200 17.67 -18.64 3.73
N PHE A 201 18.49 -18.04 4.59
CA PHE A 201 19.95 -18.21 4.60
C PHE A 201 20.44 -19.10 5.75
N ASP A 202 19.54 -19.74 6.50
CA ASP A 202 19.86 -20.51 7.70
C ASP A 202 20.71 -19.72 8.71
N LYS A 203 20.36 -18.44 8.90
CA LYS A 203 21.01 -17.50 9.84
C LYS A 203 20.02 -17.02 10.89
N SER A 204 20.55 -16.45 11.97
CA SER A 204 19.75 -15.62 12.89
C SER A 204 19.61 -14.20 12.34
N PRO A 205 18.50 -13.47 12.61
CA PRO A 205 18.35 -12.05 12.25
C PRO A 205 19.54 -11.17 12.67
N GLY A 206 20.14 -11.46 13.83
CA GLY A 206 21.32 -10.75 14.34
C GLY A 206 22.60 -10.96 13.53
N HIS A 207 22.60 -11.84 12.52
CA HIS A 207 23.72 -11.95 11.57
C HIS A 207 23.92 -10.65 10.77
N TRP A 208 22.83 -9.91 10.54
CA TRP A 208 22.83 -8.59 9.92
C TRP A 208 22.65 -7.52 11.00
N CYS A 209 23.74 -7.23 11.72
CA CYS A 209 23.71 -6.35 12.89
C CYS A 209 23.06 -4.98 12.62
N GLU A 210 23.34 -4.36 11.49
CA GLU A 210 22.83 -3.03 11.14
C GLU A 210 21.33 -3.07 10.84
N GLN A 211 20.91 -4.02 10.00
CA GLN A 211 19.52 -4.25 9.63
C GLN A 211 18.67 -4.65 10.83
N TYR A 212 19.24 -5.43 11.76
CA TYR A 212 18.59 -5.80 13.01
C TYR A 212 18.35 -4.59 13.91
N LYS A 213 19.37 -3.74 14.11
CA LYS A 213 19.23 -2.49 14.88
C LYS A 213 18.14 -1.60 14.29
N GLU A 214 18.20 -1.36 12.98
CA GLU A 214 17.21 -0.55 12.27
C GLU A 214 15.79 -1.12 12.38
N ALA A 215 15.65 -2.45 12.35
CA ALA A 215 14.37 -3.14 12.50
C ALA A 215 13.84 -3.11 13.94
N THR A 216 14.70 -2.98 14.95
CA THR A 216 14.31 -2.86 16.38
C THR A 216 14.09 -1.43 16.84
N GLU A 217 14.73 -0.44 16.22
CA GLU A 217 14.61 0.98 16.58
C GLU A 217 13.38 1.64 15.94
N GLY A 218 12.78 0.99 14.93
CA GLY A 218 11.63 1.50 14.17
C GLY A 218 10.24 0.99 14.59
N THR A 219 10.08 0.42 15.79
CA THR A 219 8.77 0.03 16.36
C THR A 219 8.10 1.15 17.14
#